data_AF-A0AAU5YSW1-F1
#
_entry.id   AF-A0AAU5YSW1-F1
#
_cell.length_a   1.000
_cell.length_b   1.000
_cell.length_c   1.000
_cell.angle_alpha   90.00
_cell.angle_beta   90.00
_cell.angle_gamma   90.00
#
_symmetry.space_group_name_H-M   'P 1'
#
loop_
_entity.id
_entity.type
_entity.pdbx_description
1 polymer ?
#
loop_
_entity_poly.entity_id
_entity_poly.type
_entity_poly.pdbx_seq_one_letter_code
_entity_poly.pdbx_strand_id
1 'polypeptide(L)'
;MSDDFKRVESHDCPMSTCAAPAGSPCRTGKGKVAIQYHTARLRLVPQLAKALNVPTPAVRKPGSFWAELPRPRRADAEPVGHARLGYARASTARQSLDSQLDSLAEAGVTRIFSEKISTRAIQRPELDKAVALASELRASGVRVTLVVHEHKRLGRGIELAALAEELKAGDVGLEFLTGELQGSHDPSGIVFTVLAALSGMEREYIRDRTLEGHESARKRGKTIGGAGVTDDHMLSMALHLREQEMSLRDIASRLVITTGKKKGQHPSPATVMRMLREHDEQTTAPLAS
;
A
#
# COMPACT_ATOMS: atom_id res chain seq x y z
N MET A 1 8.16 27.36 -31.64
CA MET A 1 8.20 28.73 -31.06
C MET A 1 7.38 28.91 -29.78
N SER A 2 6.16 28.34 -29.65
CA SER A 2 5.35 28.49 -28.41
C SER A 2 5.79 27.55 -27.26
N ASP A 3 6.42 26.42 -27.54
CA ASP A 3 6.84 25.48 -26.49
C ASP A 3 8.30 25.68 -26.05
N ASP A 4 9.12 26.27 -26.93
CA ASP A 4 10.56 26.47 -26.71
C ASP A 4 10.83 27.39 -25.52
N PHE A 5 10.05 28.46 -25.36
CA PHE A 5 10.24 29.39 -24.24
C PHE A 5 9.87 28.76 -22.90
N LYS A 6 8.85 27.88 -22.84
CA LYS A 6 8.47 27.19 -21.60
C LYS A 6 9.60 26.28 -21.13
N ARG A 7 10.29 25.63 -22.06
CA ARG A 7 11.45 24.77 -21.78
C ARG A 7 12.67 25.56 -21.34
N VAL A 8 12.91 26.73 -21.94
CA VAL A 8 13.99 27.64 -21.50
C VAL A 8 13.69 28.19 -20.11
N GLU A 9 12.44 28.57 -19.85
CA GLU A 9 12.02 29.12 -18.56
C GLU A 9 11.93 28.06 -17.46
N SER A 10 11.78 26.75 -17.75
CA SER A 10 11.58 25.71 -16.72
C SER A 10 12.77 25.48 -15.78
N HIS A 11 13.95 26.02 -16.11
CA HIS A 11 15.16 25.91 -15.32
C HIS A 11 15.61 27.28 -14.81
N ASP A 12 16.29 27.29 -13.67
CA ASP A 12 16.96 28.50 -13.17
C ASP A 12 18.06 28.94 -14.13
N CYS A 13 18.28 30.24 -14.23
CA CYS A 13 19.33 30.76 -15.10
C CYS A 13 20.71 30.52 -14.46
N PRO A 14 21.67 29.87 -15.16
CA PRO A 14 22.98 29.51 -14.60
C PRO A 14 23.97 30.68 -14.53
N MET A 15 23.60 31.86 -15.03
CA MET A 15 24.44 33.06 -14.99
C MET A 15 24.35 33.74 -13.62
N SER A 16 25.49 33.97 -12.97
CA SER A 16 25.57 34.66 -11.67
C SER A 16 24.97 36.07 -11.70
N THR A 17 25.03 36.75 -12.85
CA THR A 17 24.45 38.08 -13.08
C THR A 17 22.94 38.07 -13.30
N CYS A 18 22.34 36.90 -13.53
CA CYS A 18 20.93 36.74 -13.80
C CYS A 18 20.34 35.63 -12.92
N ALA A 19 20.01 36.00 -11.68
CA ALA A 19 19.30 35.13 -10.73
C ALA A 19 17.79 35.02 -11.04
N ALA A 20 17.42 34.91 -12.32
CA ALA A 20 16.02 34.71 -12.71
C ALA A 20 15.59 33.28 -12.34
N PRO A 21 14.59 33.10 -11.46
CA PRO A 21 14.13 31.78 -11.07
C PRO A 21 13.42 31.06 -12.23
N ALA A 22 13.32 29.74 -12.12
CA ALA A 22 12.52 28.91 -12.99
C ALA A 22 11.08 29.46 -13.12
N GLY A 23 10.62 29.59 -14.36
CA GLY A 23 9.32 30.10 -14.76
C GLY A 23 9.30 31.59 -15.11
N SER A 24 10.43 32.31 -15.00
CA SER A 24 10.50 33.76 -15.25
C SER A 24 11.39 34.14 -16.43
N PRO A 25 11.07 35.22 -17.17
CA PRO A 25 11.90 35.71 -18.25
C PRO A 25 13.20 36.35 -17.73
N CYS A 26 14.24 36.43 -18.56
CA CYS A 26 15.46 37.12 -18.17
C CYS A 26 15.21 38.62 -17.94
N ARG A 27 16.00 39.22 -17.05
CA ARG A 27 15.95 40.66 -16.75
C ARG A 27 17.25 41.35 -17.16
N THR A 28 17.11 42.57 -17.67
CA THR A 28 18.22 43.49 -17.90
C THR A 28 18.72 44.08 -16.57
N GLY A 29 19.92 44.66 -16.56
CA GLY A 29 20.47 45.34 -15.37
C GLY A 29 19.61 46.51 -14.86
N LYS A 30 18.70 47.04 -15.69
CA LYS A 30 17.74 48.09 -15.33
C LYS A 30 16.40 47.55 -14.83
N GLY A 31 16.29 46.25 -14.55
CA GLY A 31 15.07 45.63 -14.02
C GLY A 31 13.92 45.49 -15.03
N LYS A 32 14.19 45.63 -16.33
CA LYS A 32 13.21 45.39 -17.41
C LYS A 32 13.34 43.98 -17.98
N VAL A 33 12.24 43.44 -18.49
CA VAL A 33 12.24 42.15 -19.22
C VAL A 33 13.17 42.23 -20.43
N ALA A 34 14.11 41.30 -20.54
CA ALA A 34 15.07 41.26 -21.63
C ALA A 34 14.40 40.88 -22.96
N ILE A 35 14.93 41.40 -24.08
CA ILE A 35 14.46 41.08 -25.43
C ILE A 35 14.81 39.64 -25.81
N GLN A 36 15.90 39.12 -25.25
CA GLN A 36 16.44 37.78 -25.53
C GLN A 36 16.86 37.12 -24.22
N TYR A 37 16.76 35.78 -24.17
CA TYR A 37 17.29 35.01 -23.04
C TYR A 37 18.82 34.91 -23.09
N HIS A 38 19.45 34.70 -21.93
CA HIS A 38 20.88 34.37 -21.90
C HIS A 38 21.17 33.06 -22.64
N THR A 39 22.20 33.06 -23.46
CA THR A 39 22.66 31.88 -24.23
C THR A 39 22.97 30.68 -23.34
N ALA A 40 23.47 30.91 -22.12
CA ALA A 40 23.74 29.84 -21.16
C ALA A 40 22.48 29.04 -20.77
N ARG A 41 21.30 29.66 -20.77
CA ARG A 41 20.03 28.98 -20.46
C ARG A 41 19.62 28.01 -21.58
N LEU A 42 20.12 28.23 -22.80
CA LEU A 42 19.85 27.36 -23.96
C LEU A 42 20.57 26.02 -23.85
N ARG A 43 21.72 25.96 -23.17
CA ARG A 43 22.47 24.71 -22.92
C ARG A 43 21.70 23.72 -22.05
N LEU A 44 20.75 24.19 -21.24
CA LEU A 44 19.90 23.36 -20.38
C LEU A 44 18.79 22.64 -21.17
N VAL A 45 18.52 23.08 -22.41
CA VAL A 45 17.50 22.49 -23.28
C VAL A 45 18.21 21.84 -24.47
N PRO A 46 18.30 20.50 -24.54
CA PRO A 46 19.10 19.81 -25.55
C PRO A 46 18.80 20.21 -27.01
N GLN A 47 17.53 20.54 -27.30
CA GLN A 47 17.07 20.95 -28.63
C GLN A 47 17.50 22.38 -29.00
N LEU A 48 17.76 23.24 -28.01
CA LEU A 48 18.14 24.63 -28.19
C LEU A 48 19.63 24.89 -27.88
N ALA A 49 20.37 23.86 -27.46
CA ALA A 49 21.77 23.99 -27.08
C ALA A 49 22.67 24.55 -28.19
N LYS A 50 22.28 24.37 -29.46
CA LYS A 50 22.96 24.92 -30.65
C LYS A 50 22.41 26.27 -31.12
N ALA A 51 21.29 26.74 -30.57
CA ALA A 51 20.71 28.02 -30.93
C ALA A 51 21.53 29.15 -30.31
N LEU A 52 21.87 30.16 -31.11
CA LEU A 52 22.63 31.33 -30.64
C LEU A 52 21.75 32.35 -29.93
N ASN A 53 20.44 32.33 -30.19
CA ASN A 53 19.51 33.31 -29.68
C ASN A 53 18.08 32.75 -29.66
N VAL A 54 17.37 32.98 -28.55
CA VAL A 54 15.94 32.72 -28.43
C VAL A 54 15.27 34.02 -27.97
N PRO A 55 14.37 34.62 -28.78
CA PRO A 55 13.67 35.84 -28.39
C PRO A 55 12.70 35.56 -27.24
N THR A 56 12.58 36.53 -26.34
CA THR A 56 11.56 36.50 -25.30
C THR A 56 10.17 36.62 -25.95
N PRO A 57 9.20 35.75 -25.67
CA PRO A 57 7.90 35.78 -26.33
C PRO A 57 7.13 37.06 -26.01
N ALA A 58 6.27 37.50 -26.94
CA ALA A 58 5.45 38.70 -26.79
C ALA A 58 4.57 38.69 -25.52
N VAL A 59 4.12 37.51 -25.06
CA VAL A 59 3.32 37.36 -23.82
C VAL A 59 4.04 37.85 -22.56
N ARG A 60 5.38 37.84 -22.58
CA ARG A 60 6.22 38.33 -21.48
C ARG A 60 6.51 39.84 -21.57
N LYS A 61 5.96 40.53 -22.58
CA LYS A 61 6.10 41.97 -22.82
C LYS A 61 7.56 42.46 -22.70
N PRO A 62 8.46 42.05 -23.61
CA PRO A 62 9.85 42.48 -23.59
C PRO A 62 9.98 44.01 -23.49
N GLY A 63 10.90 44.50 -22.63
CA GLY A 63 11.10 45.92 -22.39
C GLY A 63 10.19 46.56 -21.33
N SER A 64 9.14 45.89 -20.85
CA SER A 64 8.37 46.35 -19.69
C SER A 64 9.17 46.14 -18.40
N PHE A 65 8.75 46.79 -17.30
CA PHE A 65 9.26 46.46 -15.97
C PHE A 65 9.05 44.97 -15.69
N TRP A 66 10.09 44.32 -15.20
CA TRP A 66 10.08 42.90 -14.91
C TRP A 66 9.23 42.67 -13.65
N ALA A 67 8.26 41.78 -13.77
CA ALA A 67 7.45 41.29 -12.67
C ALA A 67 7.51 39.76 -12.69
N GLU A 68 7.45 39.13 -11.51
CA GLU A 68 7.31 37.69 -11.43
C GLU A 68 5.92 37.32 -11.97
N LEU A 69 5.91 36.64 -13.13
CA LEU A 69 4.69 36.16 -13.76
C LEU A 69 4.34 34.76 -13.24
N PRO A 70 3.07 34.33 -13.33
CA PRO A 70 2.66 32.99 -12.94
C PRO A 70 3.52 31.93 -13.66
N ARG A 71 4.16 31.06 -12.87
CA ARG A 71 5.16 30.10 -13.34
C ARG A 71 4.53 29.09 -14.30
N PRO A 72 5.05 28.88 -15.52
CA PRO A 72 4.70 27.72 -16.32
C PRO A 72 5.13 26.46 -15.57
N ARG A 73 4.21 25.50 -15.46
CA ARG A 73 4.39 24.23 -14.75
C ARG A 73 5.58 23.45 -15.33
N ARG A 74 6.45 22.89 -14.48
CA ARG A 74 7.49 21.92 -14.90
C ARG A 74 6.82 20.77 -15.68
N ALA A 75 7.47 20.27 -16.73
CA ALA A 75 6.96 19.14 -17.53
C ALA A 75 6.78 17.86 -16.69
N ASP A 76 7.46 17.80 -15.56
CA ASP A 76 7.51 16.74 -14.55
C ASP A 76 6.64 17.03 -13.31
N ALA A 77 5.91 18.16 -13.29
CA ALA A 77 4.90 18.42 -12.27
C ALA A 77 3.53 17.93 -12.77
N GLU A 78 3.08 16.77 -12.27
CA GLU A 78 1.70 16.25 -12.39
C GLU A 78 0.65 17.34 -12.11
N PRO A 79 -0.50 17.41 -12.83
CA PRO A 79 -1.42 18.57 -12.89
C PRO A 79 -2.10 18.92 -11.56
N VAL A 80 -2.40 20.20 -11.36
CA VAL A 80 -3.16 20.70 -10.20
C VAL A 80 -4.62 20.40 -10.53
N GLY A 81 -5.23 19.61 -9.66
CA GLY A 81 -6.67 19.41 -9.59
C GLY A 81 -7.05 17.94 -9.49
N HIS A 82 -6.47 17.09 -10.32
CA HIS A 82 -6.88 15.69 -10.42
C HIS A 82 -5.83 14.80 -11.14
N ALA A 83 -5.28 13.81 -10.44
CA ALA A 83 -4.39 12.79 -11.00
C ALA A 83 -5.16 11.47 -11.21
N ARG A 84 -5.06 10.90 -12.40
CA ARG A 84 -5.71 9.62 -12.74
C ARG A 84 -4.65 8.55 -12.92
N LEU A 85 -4.73 7.50 -12.11
CA LEU A 85 -3.82 6.36 -12.12
C LEU A 85 -4.57 5.16 -12.69
N GLY A 86 -3.99 4.46 -13.64
CA GLY A 86 -4.58 3.30 -14.30
C GLY A 86 -4.10 2.01 -13.67
N TYR A 87 -4.98 1.02 -13.55
CA TYR A 87 -4.59 -0.33 -13.15
C TYR A 87 -5.17 -1.37 -14.12
N ALA A 88 -4.32 -2.29 -14.57
CA ALA A 88 -4.68 -3.40 -15.44
C ALA A 88 -4.12 -4.72 -14.91
N ARG A 89 -4.92 -5.79 -14.99
CA ARG A 89 -4.52 -7.14 -14.54
C ARG A 89 -4.94 -8.20 -15.54
N ALA A 90 -4.04 -9.14 -15.84
CA ALA A 90 -4.35 -10.31 -16.66
C ALA A 90 -3.82 -11.61 -16.02
N SER A 91 -4.65 -12.65 -15.96
CA SER A 91 -4.31 -13.91 -15.31
C SER A 91 -3.52 -14.89 -16.20
N THR A 92 -3.65 -14.85 -17.52
CA THR A 92 -3.03 -15.84 -18.44
C THR A 92 -2.77 -15.33 -19.87
N ALA A 93 -3.74 -14.68 -20.51
CA ALA A 93 -3.63 -14.24 -21.92
C ALA A 93 -3.00 -12.85 -22.07
N ARG A 94 -2.10 -12.66 -23.06
CA ARG A 94 -1.55 -11.34 -23.45
C ARG A 94 -2.64 -10.43 -24.04
N GLN A 95 -3.50 -11.00 -24.89
CA GLN A 95 -4.59 -10.28 -25.59
C GLN A 95 -5.58 -9.58 -24.64
N SER A 96 -5.77 -10.08 -23.42
CA SER A 96 -6.70 -9.45 -22.46
C SER A 96 -6.08 -8.31 -21.66
N LEU A 97 -4.74 -8.17 -21.67
CA LEU A 97 -4.06 -7.04 -21.05
C LEU A 97 -4.04 -5.86 -22.02
N ASP A 98 -3.72 -6.11 -23.29
CA ASP A 98 -3.63 -5.07 -24.33
C ASP A 98 -4.97 -4.33 -24.47
N SER A 99 -6.10 -5.06 -24.52
CA SER A 99 -7.43 -4.44 -24.56
C SER A 99 -7.75 -3.56 -23.35
N GLN A 100 -7.21 -3.88 -22.16
CA GLN A 100 -7.39 -3.07 -20.96
C GLN A 100 -6.52 -1.81 -21.02
N LEU A 101 -5.28 -1.94 -21.51
CA LEU A 101 -4.36 -0.82 -21.68
C LEU A 101 -4.91 0.18 -22.70
N ASP A 102 -5.46 -0.31 -23.82
CA ASP A 102 -6.09 0.51 -24.84
C ASP A 102 -7.27 1.29 -24.26
N SER A 103 -8.17 0.62 -23.50
CA SER A 103 -9.28 1.32 -22.83
C SER A 103 -8.82 2.37 -21.82
N LEU A 104 -7.74 2.11 -21.08
CA LEU A 104 -7.17 3.07 -20.12
C LEU A 104 -6.52 4.26 -20.83
N ALA A 105 -5.85 4.01 -21.97
CA ALA A 105 -5.28 5.05 -22.81
C ALA A 105 -6.36 5.93 -23.45
N GLU A 106 -7.43 5.33 -23.98
CA GLU A 106 -8.61 6.04 -24.50
C GLU A 106 -9.30 6.89 -23.43
N ALA A 107 -9.35 6.38 -22.20
CA ALA A 107 -9.86 7.14 -21.06
C ALA A 107 -8.95 8.33 -20.69
N GLY A 108 -7.76 8.48 -21.28
CA GLY A 108 -6.84 9.59 -21.01
C GLY A 108 -6.02 9.41 -19.73
N VAL A 109 -5.75 8.16 -19.33
CA VAL A 109 -4.95 7.84 -18.15
C VAL A 109 -3.47 7.79 -18.52
N THR A 110 -2.68 8.72 -18.00
CA THR A 110 -1.26 8.85 -18.35
C THR A 110 -0.36 7.82 -17.67
N ARG A 111 -0.71 7.40 -16.46
CA ARG A 111 0.14 6.54 -15.62
C ARG A 111 -0.57 5.23 -15.31
N ILE A 112 -0.13 4.15 -15.95
CA ILE A 112 -0.79 2.85 -15.89
C ILE A 112 0.13 1.82 -15.25
N PHE A 113 -0.40 1.08 -14.27
CA PHE A 113 0.22 -0.06 -13.62
C PHE A 113 -0.39 -1.34 -14.17
N SER A 114 0.46 -2.26 -14.65
CA SER A 114 -0.01 -3.50 -15.26
C SER A 114 0.71 -4.70 -14.69
N GLU A 115 -0.04 -5.73 -14.29
CA GLU A 115 0.53 -6.98 -13.78
C GLU A 115 -0.10 -8.22 -14.42
N LYS A 116 0.75 -9.24 -14.61
CA LYS A 116 0.34 -10.53 -15.15
C LYS A 116 0.33 -11.59 -14.04
N ILE A 117 -0.70 -11.52 -13.19
CA ILE A 117 -0.80 -12.36 -12.00
C ILE A 117 -2.17 -13.06 -11.96
N SER A 118 -2.16 -14.33 -11.54
CA SER A 118 -3.37 -15.13 -11.31
C SER A 118 -4.24 -14.52 -10.23
N THR A 119 -5.56 -14.65 -10.38
CA THR A 119 -6.56 -14.20 -9.40
C THR A 119 -6.39 -14.81 -8.00
N ARG A 120 -5.65 -15.92 -7.86
CA ARG A 120 -5.38 -16.57 -6.56
C ARG A 120 -4.14 -16.05 -5.84
N ALA A 121 -3.34 -15.19 -6.48
CA ALA A 121 -2.15 -14.66 -5.84
C ALA A 121 -2.53 -13.61 -4.80
N ILE A 122 -1.99 -13.79 -3.60
CA ILE A 122 -2.22 -12.92 -2.44
C ILE A 122 -1.41 -11.62 -2.57
N GLN A 123 -0.24 -11.66 -3.20
CA GLN A 123 0.64 -10.50 -3.37
C GLN A 123 0.48 -9.87 -4.75
N ARG A 124 0.32 -8.54 -4.78
CA ARG A 124 0.07 -7.74 -5.99
C ARG A 124 0.98 -6.51 -6.01
N PRO A 125 2.26 -6.68 -6.37
CA PRO A 125 3.27 -5.64 -6.21
C PRO A 125 2.99 -4.39 -7.05
N GLU A 126 2.32 -4.51 -8.20
CA GLU A 126 1.98 -3.34 -9.03
C GLU A 126 0.75 -2.60 -8.52
N LEU A 127 -0.25 -3.30 -7.98
CA LEU A 127 -1.36 -2.68 -7.27
C LEU A 127 -0.87 -1.92 -6.04
N ASP A 128 -0.01 -2.54 -5.23
CA ASP A 128 0.52 -1.93 -4.00
C ASP A 128 1.29 -0.64 -4.31
N LYS A 129 2.10 -0.64 -5.40
CA LYS A 129 2.77 0.57 -5.90
C LYS A 129 1.78 1.64 -6.35
N ALA A 130 0.71 1.26 -7.04
CA ALA A 130 -0.31 2.20 -7.50
C ALA A 130 -1.02 2.88 -6.30
N VAL A 131 -1.36 2.10 -5.27
CA VAL A 131 -1.97 2.61 -4.04
C VAL A 131 -1.01 3.51 -3.26
N ALA A 132 0.24 3.08 -3.05
CA ALA A 132 1.26 3.88 -2.37
C ALA A 132 1.47 5.23 -3.06
N LEU A 133 1.61 5.22 -4.39
CA LEU A 133 1.74 6.44 -5.17
C LEU A 133 0.47 7.32 -5.11
N ALA A 134 -0.71 6.70 -5.09
CA ALA A 134 -1.96 7.44 -4.92
C ALA A 134 -2.00 8.17 -3.57
N SER A 135 -1.57 7.52 -2.50
CA SER A 135 -1.46 8.13 -1.16
C SER A 135 -0.43 9.25 -1.12
N GLU A 136 0.74 9.09 -1.73
CA GLU A 136 1.76 10.15 -1.85
C GLU A 136 1.23 11.38 -2.60
N LEU A 137 0.57 11.17 -3.73
CA LEU A 137 -0.06 12.23 -4.50
C LEU A 137 -1.19 12.91 -3.71
N ARG A 138 -1.96 12.15 -2.93
CA ARG A 138 -3.03 12.72 -2.10
C ARG A 138 -2.46 13.57 -0.96
N ALA A 139 -1.36 13.13 -0.34
CA ALA A 139 -0.63 13.91 0.66
C ALA A 139 -0.07 15.23 0.10
N SER A 140 0.23 15.29 -1.20
CA SER A 140 0.62 16.53 -1.90
C SER A 140 -0.54 17.50 -2.19
N GLY A 141 -1.78 17.14 -1.82
CA GLY A 141 -2.98 17.98 -1.96
C GLY A 141 -3.75 17.82 -3.28
N VAL A 142 -3.40 16.83 -4.11
CA VAL A 142 -4.05 16.56 -5.41
C VAL A 142 -5.20 15.56 -5.22
N ARG A 143 -6.33 15.72 -5.93
CA ARG A 143 -7.36 14.65 -5.96
C ARG A 143 -6.84 13.49 -6.79
N VAL A 144 -6.93 12.27 -6.29
CA VAL A 144 -6.46 11.09 -7.02
C VAL A 144 -7.63 10.18 -7.30
N THR A 145 -7.72 9.66 -8.52
CA THR A 145 -8.68 8.62 -8.89
C THR A 145 -7.94 7.46 -9.53
N LEU A 146 -8.16 6.27 -8.98
CA LEU A 146 -7.69 5.01 -9.54
C LEU A 146 -8.72 4.51 -10.55
N VAL A 147 -8.33 4.50 -11.82
CA VAL A 147 -9.12 4.10 -12.98
C VAL A 147 -8.81 2.66 -13.33
N VAL A 148 -9.86 1.84 -13.47
CA VAL A 148 -9.73 0.41 -13.75
C VAL A 148 -10.75 0.01 -14.81
N HIS A 149 -10.40 -0.94 -15.66
CA HIS A 149 -11.31 -1.41 -16.71
C HIS A 149 -12.62 -2.00 -16.15
N GLU A 150 -12.54 -2.86 -15.12
CA GLU A 150 -13.69 -3.50 -14.47
C GLU A 150 -13.34 -3.91 -13.03
N HIS A 151 -14.31 -3.92 -12.11
CA HIS A 151 -14.12 -4.31 -10.69
C HIS A 151 -13.44 -5.67 -10.49
N LYS A 152 -13.70 -6.64 -11.39
CA LYS A 152 -13.08 -7.98 -11.36
C LYS A 152 -11.55 -7.94 -11.49
N ARG A 153 -11.00 -6.84 -12.01
CA ARG A 153 -9.55 -6.63 -12.11
C ARG A 153 -8.94 -6.27 -10.75
N LEU A 154 -9.67 -5.57 -9.89
CA LEU A 154 -9.25 -5.28 -8.51
C LEU A 154 -9.49 -6.45 -7.55
N GLY A 155 -10.53 -7.26 -7.77
CA GLY A 155 -10.82 -8.37 -6.88
C GLY A 155 -12.27 -8.82 -6.96
N ARG A 156 -12.62 -9.79 -6.12
CA ARG A 156 -14.01 -10.25 -5.94
C ARG A 156 -14.38 -10.19 -4.47
N GLY A 157 -15.59 -9.73 -4.16
CA GLY A 157 -16.12 -9.69 -2.78
C GLY A 157 -15.15 -9.04 -1.81
N ILE A 158 -14.61 -9.85 -0.88
CA ILE A 158 -13.63 -9.47 0.15
C ILE A 158 -12.50 -8.59 -0.36
N GLU A 159 -11.83 -9.01 -1.45
CA GLU A 159 -10.62 -8.32 -1.91
C GLU A 159 -10.94 -6.89 -2.38
N LEU A 160 -12.08 -6.73 -3.06
CA LEU A 160 -12.56 -5.42 -3.51
C LEU A 160 -13.01 -4.58 -2.32
N ALA A 161 -13.67 -5.19 -1.35
CA ALA A 161 -14.15 -4.55 -0.13
C ALA A 161 -12.99 -4.02 0.73
N ALA A 162 -11.95 -4.83 0.93
CA ALA A 162 -10.74 -4.46 1.66
C ALA A 162 -9.97 -3.33 0.95
N LEU A 163 -9.81 -3.43 -0.38
CA LEU A 163 -9.16 -2.37 -1.16
C LEU A 163 -9.97 -1.07 -1.15
N ALA A 164 -11.30 -1.14 -1.23
CA ALA A 164 -12.15 0.04 -1.14
C ALA A 164 -12.03 0.73 0.23
N GLU A 165 -11.90 -0.03 1.32
CA GLU A 165 -11.66 0.52 2.66
C GLU A 165 -10.29 1.22 2.76
N GLU A 166 -9.24 0.63 2.20
CA GLU A 166 -7.89 1.22 2.14
C GLU A 166 -7.89 2.53 1.32
N LEU A 167 -8.47 2.50 0.12
CA LEU A 167 -8.58 3.67 -0.74
C LEU A 167 -9.46 4.76 -0.12
N LYS A 168 -10.50 4.39 0.62
CA LYS A 168 -11.33 5.34 1.38
C LYS A 168 -10.54 6.00 2.50
N ALA A 169 -9.74 5.26 3.25
CA ALA A 169 -8.87 5.81 4.28
C ALA A 169 -7.81 6.76 3.70
N GLY A 170 -7.34 6.47 2.47
CA GLY A 170 -6.43 7.33 1.71
C GLY A 170 -7.10 8.48 0.95
N ASP A 171 -8.43 8.63 1.01
CA ASP A 171 -9.21 9.62 0.24
C ASP A 171 -8.91 9.60 -1.27
N VAL A 172 -8.81 8.39 -1.83
CA VAL A 172 -8.55 8.11 -3.26
C VAL A 172 -9.82 7.58 -3.92
N GLY A 173 -10.29 8.25 -4.96
CA GLY A 173 -11.49 7.84 -5.71
C GLY A 173 -11.26 6.60 -6.58
N LEU A 174 -12.34 5.93 -6.97
CA LEU A 174 -12.32 4.78 -7.87
C LEU A 174 -13.14 5.09 -9.11
N GLU A 175 -12.66 4.73 -10.28
CA GLU A 175 -13.41 4.84 -11.53
C GLU A 175 -13.37 3.52 -12.29
N PHE A 176 -14.54 3.03 -12.68
CA PHE A 176 -14.66 1.83 -13.51
C PHE A 176 -15.11 2.22 -14.92
N LEU A 177 -14.34 1.81 -15.93
CA LEU A 177 -14.66 2.10 -17.34
C LEU A 177 -15.82 1.25 -17.86
N THR A 178 -15.98 0.03 -17.35
CA THR A 178 -16.99 -0.94 -17.81
C THR A 178 -17.58 -1.76 -16.66
N GLY A 179 -18.70 -2.42 -16.94
CA GLY A 179 -19.37 -3.37 -16.04
C GLY A 179 -20.45 -2.74 -15.17
N GLU A 180 -20.94 -3.50 -14.18
CA GLU A 180 -22.09 -3.11 -13.35
C GLU A 180 -21.83 -1.91 -12.44
N LEU A 181 -20.56 -1.66 -12.10
CA LEU A 181 -20.12 -0.54 -11.29
C LEU A 181 -19.54 0.60 -12.14
N GLN A 182 -19.81 0.64 -13.44
CA GLN A 182 -19.29 1.66 -14.34
C GLN A 182 -19.58 3.08 -13.81
N GLY A 183 -18.57 3.95 -13.90
CA GLY A 183 -18.64 5.34 -13.45
C GLY A 183 -17.56 5.71 -12.44
N SER A 184 -17.55 6.99 -12.06
CA SER A 184 -16.63 7.56 -11.07
C SER A 184 -17.29 7.54 -9.69
N HIS A 185 -16.57 7.00 -8.71
CA HIS A 185 -17.00 6.81 -7.33
C HIS A 185 -16.09 7.59 -6.41
N ASP A 186 -16.69 8.52 -5.67
CA ASP A 186 -16.00 9.30 -4.66
C ASP A 186 -15.82 8.49 -3.36
N PRO A 187 -14.70 8.65 -2.62
CA PRO A 187 -14.48 7.97 -1.34
C PRO A 187 -15.60 8.20 -0.31
N SER A 188 -16.25 9.36 -0.36
CA SER A 188 -17.40 9.71 0.50
C SER A 188 -18.73 9.12 0.01
N GLY A 189 -18.76 8.54 -1.18
CA GLY A 189 -19.96 8.03 -1.83
C GLY A 189 -20.52 6.75 -1.22
N ILE A 190 -21.75 6.43 -1.63
CA ILE A 190 -22.48 5.25 -1.14
C ILE A 190 -21.80 3.94 -1.56
N VAL A 191 -21.22 3.88 -2.77
CA VAL A 191 -20.57 2.67 -3.29
C VAL A 191 -19.36 2.27 -2.44
N PHE A 192 -18.49 3.23 -2.12
CA PHE A 192 -17.37 3.01 -1.20
C PHE A 192 -17.82 2.61 0.20
N THR A 193 -18.89 3.24 0.70
CA THR A 193 -19.42 2.96 2.04
C THR A 193 -20.01 1.56 2.14
N VAL A 194 -20.75 1.10 1.12
CA VAL A 194 -21.29 -0.27 1.06
C VAL A 194 -20.15 -1.27 0.92
N LEU A 195 -19.19 -1.03 0.03
CA LEU A 195 -18.04 -1.94 -0.14
C LEU A 195 -17.20 -2.05 1.15
N ALA A 196 -16.93 -0.94 1.83
CA ALA A 196 -16.22 -0.95 3.10
C ALA A 196 -17.01 -1.65 4.23
N ALA A 197 -18.34 -1.47 4.28
CA ALA A 197 -19.18 -2.15 5.25
C ALA A 197 -19.17 -3.68 5.05
N LEU A 198 -19.16 -4.15 3.80
CA LEU A 198 -19.04 -5.58 3.49
C LEU A 198 -17.71 -6.18 3.99
N SER A 199 -16.60 -5.44 3.89
CA SER A 199 -15.28 -5.86 4.43
C SER A 199 -15.34 -6.08 5.95
N GLY A 200 -16.03 -5.19 6.68
CA GLY A 200 -16.23 -5.32 8.12
C GLY A 200 -17.12 -6.52 8.48
N MET A 201 -18.26 -6.65 7.80
CA MET A 201 -19.23 -7.74 8.04
C MET A 201 -18.62 -9.13 7.81
N GLU A 202 -17.79 -9.28 6.78
CA GLU A 202 -17.20 -10.57 6.46
C GLU A 202 -16.09 -10.98 7.45
N ARG A 203 -15.32 -10.01 7.96
CA ARG A 203 -14.38 -10.25 9.07
C ARG A 203 -15.10 -10.75 10.32
N GLU A 204 -16.23 -10.13 10.64
CA GLU A 204 -17.07 -10.55 11.76
C GLU A 204 -17.67 -11.95 11.52
N TYR A 205 -18.21 -12.21 10.33
CA TYR A 205 -18.77 -13.50 9.94
C TYR A 205 -17.74 -14.65 10.02
N ILE A 206 -16.51 -14.43 9.54
CA ILE A 206 -15.43 -15.44 9.63
C ILE A 206 -15.09 -15.69 11.10
N ARG A 207 -15.03 -14.64 11.94
CA ARG A 207 -14.77 -14.76 13.38
C ARG A 207 -15.85 -15.60 14.06
N ASP A 208 -17.11 -15.27 13.84
CA ASP A 208 -18.25 -15.96 14.43
C ASP A 208 -18.28 -17.44 14.03
N ARG A 209 -18.12 -17.73 12.74
CA ARG A 209 -18.08 -19.11 12.24
C ARG A 209 -16.90 -19.92 12.78
N THR A 210 -15.77 -19.26 13.00
CA THR A 210 -14.59 -19.89 13.61
C THR A 210 -14.87 -20.23 15.08
N LEU A 211 -15.50 -19.32 15.82
CA LEU A 211 -15.92 -19.54 17.21
C LEU A 211 -16.98 -20.64 17.32
N GLU A 212 -18.00 -20.64 16.47
CA GLU A 212 -19.00 -21.72 16.39
C GLU A 212 -18.37 -23.07 16.06
N GLY A 213 -17.43 -23.09 15.11
CA GLY A 213 -16.64 -24.27 14.78
C GLY A 213 -15.81 -24.75 15.98
N HIS A 214 -15.25 -23.82 16.74
CA HIS A 214 -14.52 -24.12 17.96
C HIS A 214 -15.41 -24.71 19.06
N GLU A 215 -16.57 -24.11 19.30
CA GLU A 215 -17.54 -24.63 20.27
C GLU A 215 -18.08 -25.99 19.85
N SER A 216 -18.36 -26.19 18.57
CA SER A 216 -18.82 -27.47 18.04
C SER A 216 -17.75 -28.57 18.18
N ALA A 217 -16.49 -28.24 17.95
CA ALA A 217 -15.37 -29.16 18.16
C ALA A 217 -15.13 -29.45 19.65
N ARG A 218 -15.24 -28.45 20.53
CA ARG A 218 -15.23 -28.66 22.00
C ARG A 218 -16.35 -29.59 22.46
N LYS A 219 -17.59 -29.38 21.98
CA LYS A 219 -18.75 -30.25 22.27
C LYS A 219 -18.52 -31.70 21.80
N ARG A 220 -17.77 -31.89 20.72
CA ARG A 220 -17.36 -33.21 20.21
C ARG A 220 -16.10 -33.76 20.90
N GLY A 221 -15.65 -33.16 21.99
CA GLY A 221 -14.49 -33.62 22.77
C GLY A 221 -13.14 -33.35 22.12
N LYS A 222 -13.08 -32.51 21.06
CA LYS A 222 -11.83 -32.17 20.38
C LYS A 222 -11.20 -30.97 21.08
N THR A 223 -10.06 -31.19 21.73
CA THR A 223 -9.31 -30.13 22.42
C THR A 223 -8.75 -29.15 21.39
N ILE A 224 -9.17 -27.89 21.47
CA ILE A 224 -8.66 -26.80 20.63
C ILE A 224 -7.55 -26.11 21.40
N GLY A 225 -6.34 -26.23 20.87
CA GLY A 225 -5.10 -25.77 21.50
C GLY A 225 -3.93 -26.66 21.08
N GLY A 226 -2.71 -26.27 21.43
CA GLY A 226 -1.56 -27.15 21.26
C GLY A 226 -1.74 -28.43 22.07
N ALA A 227 -1.46 -29.59 21.46
CA ALA A 227 -1.46 -30.86 22.18
C ALA A 227 -0.53 -30.76 23.40
N GLY A 228 -1.02 -31.13 24.58
CA GLY A 228 -0.19 -31.22 25.78
C GLY A 228 1.02 -32.10 25.51
N VAL A 229 2.21 -31.61 25.87
CA VAL A 229 3.47 -32.37 25.79
C VAL A 229 3.69 -33.21 27.05
N THR A 230 2.78 -33.11 28.03
CA THR A 230 2.82 -33.81 29.31
C THR A 230 2.16 -35.18 29.16
N ASP A 231 2.91 -36.21 29.49
CA ASP A 231 2.50 -37.62 29.51
C ASP A 231 2.37 -38.10 30.96
N ASP A 232 1.59 -39.15 31.21
CA ASP A 232 1.31 -39.65 32.56
C ASP A 232 2.59 -40.20 33.24
N HIS A 233 3.48 -40.79 32.44
CA HIS A 233 4.83 -41.19 32.85
C HIS A 233 5.72 -39.99 33.23
N MET A 234 5.53 -38.85 32.56
CA MET A 234 6.29 -37.63 32.85
C MET A 234 5.80 -36.99 34.16
N LEU A 235 4.50 -37.03 34.42
CA LEU A 235 3.90 -36.55 35.66
C LEU A 235 4.33 -37.39 36.87
N SER A 236 4.22 -38.72 36.78
CA SER A 236 4.66 -39.62 37.86
C SER A 236 6.16 -39.46 38.19
N MET A 237 7.02 -39.33 37.16
CA MET A 237 8.44 -39.04 37.37
C MET A 237 8.66 -37.67 38.03
N ALA A 238 7.91 -36.64 37.61
CA ALA A 238 8.02 -35.31 38.20
C ALA A 238 7.59 -35.28 39.67
N LEU A 239 6.53 -36.02 40.04
CA LEU A 239 6.07 -36.17 41.43
C LEU A 239 7.13 -36.87 42.29
N HIS A 240 7.72 -37.95 41.80
CA HIS A 240 8.79 -38.65 42.50
C HIS A 240 10.02 -37.75 42.72
N LEU A 241 10.42 -36.97 41.72
CA LEU A 241 11.54 -36.02 41.86
C LEU A 241 11.20 -34.85 42.79
N ARG A 242 9.91 -34.47 42.89
CA ARG A 242 9.44 -33.47 43.87
C ARG A 242 9.51 -34.01 45.31
N GLU A 243 9.18 -35.27 45.53
CA GLU A 243 9.30 -35.93 46.84
C GLU A 243 10.76 -36.00 47.32
N GLN A 244 11.72 -36.01 46.40
CA GLN A 244 13.16 -35.90 46.68
C GLN A 244 13.62 -34.45 46.94
N GLU A 245 12.69 -33.50 47.14
CA GLU A 245 12.94 -32.08 47.40
C GLU A 245 13.78 -31.36 46.33
N MET A 246 13.77 -31.85 45.09
CA MET A 246 14.52 -31.25 44.00
C MET A 246 13.94 -29.91 43.54
N SER A 247 14.81 -29.02 43.03
CA SER A 247 14.37 -27.75 42.45
C SER A 247 13.64 -27.97 41.12
N LEU A 248 12.67 -27.10 40.79
CA LEU A 248 11.90 -27.18 39.54
C LEU A 248 12.78 -27.14 38.27
N ARG A 249 13.96 -26.50 38.33
CA ARG A 249 14.92 -26.50 37.21
C ARG A 249 15.58 -27.85 37.04
N ASP A 250 15.95 -28.49 38.15
CA ASP A 250 16.63 -29.79 38.12
C ASP A 250 15.64 -30.88 37.68
N ILE A 251 14.40 -30.82 38.16
CA ILE A 251 13.30 -31.69 37.70
C ILE A 251 13.12 -31.54 36.19
N ALA A 252 13.02 -30.31 35.67
CA ALA A 252 12.88 -30.05 34.25
C ALA A 252 14.03 -30.63 33.41
N SER A 253 15.28 -30.54 33.90
CA SER A 253 16.46 -31.08 33.21
C SER A 253 16.51 -32.61 33.16
N ARG A 254 15.81 -33.30 34.08
CA ARG A 254 15.79 -34.77 34.16
C ARG A 254 14.62 -35.40 33.40
N LEU A 255 13.61 -34.61 33.06
CA LEU A 255 12.45 -35.06 32.28
C LEU A 255 12.72 -34.94 30.79
N VAL A 256 12.13 -35.83 29.99
CA VAL A 256 12.22 -35.81 28.52
C VAL A 256 10.82 -35.88 27.93
N ILE A 257 10.54 -35.01 26.96
CA ILE A 257 9.27 -35.01 26.24
C ILE A 257 9.23 -36.19 25.27
N THR A 258 8.22 -37.05 25.42
CA THR A 258 8.07 -38.29 24.64
C THR A 258 7.18 -38.11 23.40
N THR A 259 6.33 -37.09 23.37
CA THR A 259 5.29 -36.86 22.34
C THR A 259 5.36 -35.47 21.70
N GLY A 260 4.81 -35.35 20.49
CA GLY A 260 4.68 -34.06 19.79
C GLY A 260 5.95 -33.52 19.13
N LYS A 261 5.91 -32.25 18.69
CA LYS A 261 6.98 -31.60 17.90
C LYS A 261 8.29 -31.40 18.67
N LYS A 262 8.26 -31.44 20.01
CA LYS A 262 9.43 -31.24 20.89
C LYS A 262 9.96 -32.55 21.49
N LYS A 263 9.67 -33.68 20.85
CA LYS A 263 10.14 -35.00 21.29
C LYS A 263 11.66 -35.01 21.45
N GLY A 264 12.14 -35.56 22.57
CA GLY A 264 13.57 -35.63 22.91
C GLY A 264 14.15 -34.39 23.57
N GLN A 265 13.36 -33.32 23.76
CA GLN A 265 13.80 -32.13 24.50
C GLN A 265 13.34 -32.17 25.96
N HIS A 266 14.01 -31.39 26.81
CA HIS A 266 13.62 -31.17 28.19
C HIS A 266 12.47 -30.14 28.28
N PRO A 267 11.45 -30.37 29.13
CA PRO A 267 10.40 -29.38 29.37
C PRO A 267 10.96 -28.13 30.05
N SER A 268 10.26 -26.99 29.92
CA SER A 268 10.63 -25.79 30.68
C SER A 268 10.20 -25.93 32.16
N PRO A 269 10.87 -25.26 33.11
CA PRO A 269 10.45 -25.24 34.52
C PRO A 269 9.00 -24.78 34.70
N ALA A 270 8.51 -23.87 33.85
CA ALA A 270 7.10 -23.43 33.85
C ALA A 270 6.13 -24.53 33.43
N THR A 271 6.53 -25.43 32.52
CA THR A 271 5.72 -26.58 32.11
C THR A 271 5.61 -27.59 33.26
N VAL A 272 6.71 -27.85 33.97
CA VAL A 272 6.74 -28.72 35.14
C VAL A 272 5.89 -28.15 36.27
N MET A 273 6.02 -26.85 36.56
CA MET A 273 5.21 -26.17 37.56
C MET A 273 3.71 -26.26 37.25
N ARG A 274 3.30 -26.01 35.99
CA ARG A 274 1.90 -26.13 35.57
C ARG A 274 1.38 -27.56 35.74
N MET A 275 2.17 -28.55 35.34
CA MET A 275 1.82 -29.98 35.43
C MET A 275 1.62 -30.43 36.89
N LEU A 276 2.52 -30.06 37.80
CA LEU A 276 2.40 -30.38 39.23
C LEU A 276 1.20 -29.67 39.87
N ARG A 277 0.97 -28.41 39.51
CA ARG A 277 -0.16 -27.62 39.99
C ARG A 277 -1.50 -28.21 39.54
N GLU A 278 -1.63 -28.60 38.26
CA GLU A 278 -2.83 -29.25 37.73
C GLU A 278 -3.12 -30.57 38.48
N HIS A 279 -2.08 -31.35 38.80
CA HIS A 279 -2.23 -32.57 39.61
C HIS A 279 -2.66 -32.28 41.06
N ASP A 280 -2.06 -31.29 41.71
CA ASP A 280 -2.43 -30.92 43.07
C ASP A 280 -3.87 -30.38 43.13
N GLU A 281 -4.30 -29.59 42.13
CA GLU A 281 -5.69 -29.10 41.98
C GLU A 281 -6.69 -30.24 41.76
N GLN A 282 -6.33 -31.28 40.99
CA GLN A 282 -7.16 -32.48 40.79
C GLN A 282 -7.23 -33.36 42.03
N THR A 283 -6.14 -33.45 42.81
CA THR A 283 -6.07 -34.25 44.04
C THR A 283 -6.82 -33.58 45.20
N THR A 284 -6.86 -32.24 45.22
CA THR A 284 -7.55 -31.45 46.26
C THR A 284 -9.01 -31.15 45.93
N ALA A 285 -9.49 -31.42 44.71
CA ALA A 285 -10.90 -31.32 44.38
C ALA A 285 -11.72 -32.34 45.20
N PRO A 286 -12.72 -31.91 45.98
CA PRO A 286 -13.53 -32.84 46.77
C PRO A 286 -14.27 -33.80 45.84
N LEU A 287 -14.23 -35.10 46.16
CA LEU A 287 -15.10 -36.13 45.57
C LEU A 287 -16.55 -35.68 45.74
N ALA A 288 -17.12 -35.08 44.70
CA ALA A 288 -18.54 -34.75 44.64
C ALA A 288 -19.31 -36.07 44.51
N SER A 289 -19.73 -36.60 45.67
CA SER A 289 -20.78 -37.62 45.82
C SER A 289 -22.15 -36.98 45.65
#